data_AF-A0A3D2IL98-F1
#
_entry.id   AF-A0A3D2IL98-F1
#
_cell.length_a   1.000
_cell.length_b   1.000
_cell.length_c   1.000
_cell.angle_alpha   90.00
_cell.angle_beta   90.00
_cell.angle_gamma   90.00
#
_symmetry.space_group_name_H-M   'P 1'
#
loop_
_entity.id
_entity.type
_entity.pdbx_description
1 polymer ?
#
loop_
_entity_poly.entity_id
_entity_poly.type
_entity_poly.pdbx_seq_one_letter_code
_entity_poly.pdbx_strand_id
1 'polypeptide(L)'
;MSRLDMSGADIRFRKLFSWLGTHHISVRLSGTRDGNSFYVYRIKAVEPVLDGGSLQPFEDQFLQYMIERIRTSILQASEEEVPEQMSMSTLPEIINFMDCCGDTLPANIRQWARKNIVTAGQEGGNADEKRHAQRALSMMLQVRWRSSYFDPIDPVEARKILDEELYGLEKVKQRVIETIIQINRTHTLPSYGLLLAGPAGTGKSQIAYAVARILKIPSAIFDMSTVRDPEALTGTPRIYTNARPGRIMEAFSMTGSSNIVFVINELDKADHEGQNGNPADTLLTLLDNLGFTDNYMECQIPTQG
;
A
#
# COMPACT_ATOMS: atom_id res chain seq x y z
N MET A 1 -29.43 -28.78 -13.43
CA MET A 1 -28.42 -27.71 -13.58
C MET A 1 -29.07 -26.52 -14.29
N SER A 2 -29.71 -25.63 -13.55
CA SER A 2 -30.20 -24.36 -14.11
C SER A 2 -28.98 -23.48 -14.40
N ARG A 3 -28.71 -23.20 -15.68
CA ARG A 3 -27.76 -22.16 -16.09
C ARG A 3 -28.27 -20.84 -15.52
N LEU A 4 -27.59 -20.33 -14.49
CA LEU A 4 -27.73 -18.95 -14.07
C LEU A 4 -27.06 -18.10 -15.16
N ASP A 5 -27.86 -17.42 -15.97
CA ASP A 5 -27.35 -16.36 -16.85
C ASP A 5 -26.93 -15.19 -15.96
N MET A 6 -25.62 -15.03 -15.77
CA MET A 6 -25.06 -13.88 -15.07
C MET A 6 -25.18 -12.65 -15.99
N SER A 7 -26.18 -11.81 -15.75
CA SER A 7 -26.39 -10.57 -16.50
C SER A 7 -25.41 -9.45 -16.11
N GLY A 8 -24.69 -9.59 -15.00
CA GLY A 8 -23.69 -8.60 -14.57
C GLY A 8 -22.77 -9.10 -13.47
N ALA A 9 -21.47 -8.97 -13.69
CA ALA A 9 -20.43 -9.04 -12.67
C ALA A 9 -19.59 -7.77 -12.79
N ASP A 10 -19.05 -7.24 -11.69
CA ASP A 10 -18.14 -6.10 -11.77
C ASP A 10 -16.97 -6.47 -12.70
N ILE A 11 -16.74 -5.63 -13.72
CA ILE A 11 -15.75 -5.86 -14.77
C ILE A 11 -14.35 -6.11 -14.22
N ARG A 12 -14.05 -5.62 -13.01
CA ARG A 12 -12.77 -5.81 -12.31
C ARG A 12 -12.50 -7.26 -11.91
N PHE A 13 -13.54 -8.04 -11.63
CA PHE A 13 -13.40 -9.47 -11.32
C PHE A 13 -13.30 -10.34 -12.57
N ARG A 14 -13.45 -9.78 -13.77
CA ARG A 14 -13.41 -10.54 -15.03
C ARG A 14 -12.14 -11.38 -15.18
N LYS A 15 -10.99 -10.83 -14.84
CA LYS A 15 -9.70 -11.54 -14.91
C LYS A 15 -9.61 -12.65 -13.87
N LEU A 16 -10.08 -12.41 -12.65
CA LEU A 16 -10.18 -13.43 -11.61
C LEU A 16 -11.08 -14.60 -12.05
N PHE A 17 -12.25 -14.31 -12.63
CA PHE A 17 -13.15 -15.35 -13.13
C PHE A 17 -12.54 -16.14 -14.29
N SER A 18 -11.84 -15.47 -15.21
CA SER A 18 -11.10 -16.14 -16.28
C SER A 18 -10.04 -17.08 -15.71
N TRP A 19 -9.30 -16.64 -14.69
CA TRP A 19 -8.26 -17.44 -14.03
C TRP A 19 -8.84 -18.64 -13.28
N LEU A 20 -9.93 -18.46 -12.54
CA LEU A 20 -10.66 -19.54 -11.86
C LEU A 20 -11.14 -20.61 -12.85
N GLY A 21 -11.62 -20.19 -14.02
CA GLY A 21 -12.05 -21.09 -15.10
C GLY A 21 -10.91 -21.93 -15.66
N THR A 22 -9.76 -21.30 -15.95
CA THR A 22 -8.58 -22.00 -16.46
C THR A 22 -8.00 -23.00 -15.45
N HIS A 23 -8.07 -22.70 -14.15
CA HIS A 23 -7.55 -23.56 -13.09
C HIS A 23 -8.57 -24.57 -12.54
N HIS A 24 -9.78 -24.62 -13.12
CA HIS A 24 -10.87 -25.51 -12.70
C HIS A 24 -11.24 -25.41 -11.20
N ILE A 25 -11.13 -24.21 -10.62
CA ILE A 25 -11.42 -23.98 -9.21
C ILE A 25 -12.94 -23.83 -9.02
N SER A 26 -13.52 -24.68 -8.18
CA SER A 26 -14.94 -24.60 -7.83
C SER A 26 -15.17 -23.46 -6.84
N VAL A 27 -16.16 -22.61 -7.12
CA VAL A 27 -16.49 -21.45 -6.28
C VAL A 27 -17.98 -21.39 -5.95
N ARG A 28 -18.30 -21.01 -4.71
CA ARG A 28 -19.64 -20.64 -4.27
C ARG A 28 -19.79 -19.12 -4.39
N LEU A 29 -20.78 -18.70 -5.16
CA LEU A 29 -21.13 -17.29 -5.33
C LEU A 29 -22.33 -16.96 -4.44
N SER A 30 -22.23 -15.92 -3.64
CA SER A 30 -23.35 -15.37 -2.86
C SER A 30 -23.70 -14.00 -3.44
N GLY A 31 -24.99 -13.76 -3.62
CA GLY A 31 -25.49 -12.61 -4.35
C GLY A 31 -26.93 -12.26 -4.01
N THR A 32 -27.35 -11.05 -4.40
CA THR A 32 -28.74 -10.63 -4.36
C THR A 32 -29.34 -10.80 -5.75
N ARG A 33 -30.62 -11.18 -5.81
CA ARG A 33 -31.35 -11.28 -7.08
C ARG A 33 -32.29 -10.08 -7.18
N ASP A 34 -32.17 -9.32 -8.25
CA ASP A 34 -33.11 -8.27 -8.60
C ASP A 34 -33.74 -8.60 -9.96
N GLY A 35 -35.00 -9.02 -9.96
CA GLY A 35 -35.71 -9.50 -11.14
C GLY A 35 -34.96 -10.63 -11.87
N ASN A 36 -34.50 -10.33 -13.08
CA ASN A 36 -33.79 -11.28 -13.96
C ASN A 36 -32.26 -11.19 -13.85
N SER A 37 -31.74 -10.35 -12.95
CA SER A 37 -30.31 -10.11 -12.75
C SER A 37 -29.83 -10.63 -11.39
N PHE A 38 -28.61 -11.18 -11.37
CA PHE A 38 -27.96 -11.68 -10.15
C PHE A 38 -26.69 -10.88 -9.87
N TYR A 39 -26.68 -10.17 -8.74
CA TYR A 39 -25.55 -9.37 -8.27
C TYR A 39 -24.72 -10.16 -7.28
N VAL A 40 -23.50 -10.55 -7.64
CA VAL A 40 -22.59 -11.27 -6.74
C VAL A 40 -21.87 -10.28 -5.82
N TYR A 41 -22.01 -10.45 -4.50
CA TYR A 41 -21.28 -9.65 -3.50
C TYR A 41 -20.22 -10.44 -2.74
N ARG A 42 -20.22 -11.78 -2.83
CA ARG A 42 -19.20 -12.63 -2.16
C ARG A 42 -18.87 -13.86 -2.98
N ILE A 43 -17.58 -14.19 -3.05
CA ILE A 43 -17.03 -15.37 -3.72
C ILE A 43 -16.27 -16.18 -2.67
N LYS A 44 -16.49 -17.50 -2.60
CA LYS A 44 -15.72 -18.41 -1.75
C LYS A 44 -15.28 -19.63 -2.55
N ALA A 45 -14.00 -20.01 -2.47
CA ALA A 45 -13.57 -21.30 -2.99
C ALA A 45 -14.22 -22.43 -2.20
N VAL A 46 -14.50 -23.52 -2.90
CA VAL A 46 -15.12 -24.71 -2.32
C VAL A 46 -14.52 -25.95 -2.94
N GLU A 47 -14.33 -26.99 -2.13
CA GLU A 47 -14.02 -28.31 -2.67
C GLU A 47 -15.31 -29.01 -3.13
N PRO A 48 -15.30 -29.65 -4.31
CA PRO A 48 -16.38 -30.53 -4.71
C PRO A 48 -16.34 -31.80 -3.85
N VAL A 49 -17.34 -31.98 -2.98
CA VAL A 49 -17.52 -33.24 -2.26
C VAL A 49 -18.03 -34.28 -3.26
N LEU A 50 -17.30 -35.38 -3.40
CA LEU A 50 -17.53 -36.45 -4.40
C LEU A 50 -18.88 -37.18 -4.28
N ASP A 51 -19.74 -36.88 -3.30
CA ASP A 51 -20.95 -37.68 -3.04
C ASP A 51 -22.12 -36.87 -2.45
N GLY A 52 -22.76 -36.02 -3.26
CA GLY A 52 -24.07 -35.39 -2.97
C GLY A 52 -24.14 -34.43 -1.76
N GLY A 53 -23.03 -34.20 -1.06
CA GLY A 53 -22.92 -33.35 0.12
C GLY A 53 -22.70 -31.87 -0.18
N SER A 54 -23.01 -31.03 0.81
CA SER A 54 -22.79 -29.58 0.75
C SER A 54 -21.30 -29.23 0.59
N LEU A 55 -21.00 -28.36 -0.39
CA LEU A 55 -19.67 -27.79 -0.63
C LEU A 55 -19.03 -27.26 0.67
N GLN A 56 -17.83 -27.74 1.02
CA GLN A 56 -17.06 -27.26 2.17
C GLN A 56 -16.21 -26.04 1.80
N PRO A 57 -16.00 -25.09 2.73
CA PRO A 57 -15.12 -23.94 2.48
C PRO A 57 -13.69 -24.42 2.24
N PHE A 58 -13.12 -24.09 1.08
CA PHE A 58 -11.69 -24.21 0.83
C PHE A 58 -11.06 -22.87 1.24
N GLU A 59 -10.32 -22.84 2.35
CA GLU A 59 -9.60 -21.65 2.80
C GLU A 59 -8.34 -21.46 1.94
N ASP A 60 -8.54 -21.05 0.69
CA ASP A 60 -7.45 -20.57 -0.13
C ASP A 60 -7.12 -19.14 0.27
N GLN A 61 -6.12 -18.99 1.13
CA GLN A 61 -5.57 -17.70 1.55
C GLN A 61 -5.23 -16.81 0.35
N PHE A 62 -4.76 -17.42 -0.76
CA PHE A 62 -4.43 -16.70 -1.99
C PHE A 62 -5.67 -16.14 -2.69
N LEU A 63 -6.73 -16.94 -2.83
CA LEU A 63 -7.97 -16.46 -3.45
C LEU A 63 -8.64 -15.36 -2.62
N GLN A 64 -8.70 -15.53 -1.30
CA GLN A 64 -9.23 -14.50 -0.41
C GLN A 64 -8.41 -13.22 -0.51
N TYR A 65 -7.08 -13.32 -0.55
CA TYR A 65 -6.20 -12.20 -0.77
C TYR A 65 -6.49 -11.49 -2.11
N MET A 66 -6.62 -12.23 -3.21
CA MET A 66 -6.94 -11.63 -4.53
C MET A 66 -8.31 -10.93 -4.54
N ILE A 67 -9.33 -11.55 -3.97
CA ILE A 67 -10.67 -10.95 -3.86
C ILE A 67 -10.56 -9.64 -3.07
N GLU A 68 -9.89 -9.65 -1.93
CA GLU A 68 -9.73 -8.47 -1.09
C GLU A 68 -8.91 -7.37 -1.78
N ARG A 69 -7.86 -7.74 -2.51
CA ARG A 69 -7.09 -6.81 -3.34
C ARG A 69 -7.95 -6.15 -4.41
N ILE A 70 -8.82 -6.91 -5.07
CA ILE A 70 -9.75 -6.34 -6.05
C ILE A 70 -10.78 -5.45 -5.33
N ARG A 71 -11.37 -5.87 -4.20
CA ARG A 71 -12.34 -5.06 -3.44
C ARG A 71 -11.75 -3.75 -2.94
N THR A 72 -10.56 -3.79 -2.38
CA THR A 72 -9.84 -2.60 -1.88
C THR A 72 -9.32 -1.69 -2.99
N SER A 73 -9.31 -2.14 -4.25
CA SER A 73 -9.10 -1.27 -5.41
C SER A 73 -10.32 -0.42 -5.78
N ILE A 74 -11.50 -0.77 -5.24
CA ILE A 74 -12.80 -0.13 -5.52
C ILE A 74 -13.27 0.73 -4.36
N LEU A 75 -13.17 0.18 -3.15
CA LEU A 75 -13.86 0.68 -1.97
C LEU A 75 -12.87 1.33 -1.02
N GLN A 76 -13.27 2.50 -0.54
CA GLN A 76 -12.92 2.98 0.80
C GLN A 76 -13.46 1.98 1.81
N ALA A 77 -12.80 0.83 1.94
CA ALA A 77 -13.26 -0.19 2.86
C ALA A 77 -13.00 0.30 4.28
N SER A 78 -14.10 0.63 4.96
CA SER A 78 -14.20 0.67 6.41
C SER A 78 -13.56 -0.59 6.99
N GLU A 79 -12.66 -0.39 7.95
CA GLU A 79 -12.14 -1.32 8.96
C GLU A 79 -12.74 -2.75 8.90
N GLU A 80 -12.39 -3.54 7.88
CA GLU A 80 -12.48 -5.00 7.96
C GLU A 80 -11.05 -5.50 8.18
N GLU A 81 -10.92 -6.35 9.20
CA GLU A 81 -9.68 -6.90 9.73
C GLU A 81 -8.70 -7.23 8.61
N VAL A 82 -7.52 -6.58 8.66
CA VAL A 82 -6.40 -6.85 7.76
C VAL A 82 -6.09 -8.34 7.89
N PRO A 83 -6.38 -9.18 6.88
CA PRO A 83 -5.91 -10.55 6.92
C PRO A 83 -4.39 -10.50 6.90
N GLU A 84 -3.74 -11.44 7.59
CA GLU A 84 -2.29 -11.57 7.61
C GLU A 84 -1.70 -11.28 6.23
N GLN A 85 -0.73 -10.37 6.17
CA GLN A 85 -0.04 -10.01 4.94
C GLN A 85 0.48 -11.29 4.30
N MET A 86 -0.16 -11.72 3.22
CA MET A 86 0.33 -12.87 2.46
C MET A 86 1.63 -12.43 1.79
N SER A 87 2.74 -13.03 2.21
CA SER A 87 4.03 -12.81 1.59
C SER A 87 4.09 -13.58 0.27
N MET A 88 3.63 -12.96 -0.81
CA MET A 88 3.84 -13.48 -2.15
C MET A 88 5.35 -13.47 -2.43
N SER A 89 5.98 -14.62 -2.28
CA SER A 89 7.43 -14.76 -2.35
C SER A 89 7.87 -15.58 -3.55
N THR A 90 6.98 -16.41 -4.08
CA THR A 90 7.30 -17.30 -5.21
C THR A 90 6.90 -16.67 -6.54
N LEU A 91 7.66 -17.00 -7.59
CA LEU A 91 7.37 -16.50 -8.95
C LEU A 91 5.98 -16.92 -9.48
N PRO A 92 5.51 -18.17 -9.30
CA PRO A 92 4.19 -18.57 -9.76
C PRO A 92 3.05 -17.77 -9.11
N GLU A 93 3.15 -17.50 -7.79
CA GLU A 93 2.17 -16.65 -7.08
C GLU A 93 2.14 -15.23 -7.64
N ILE A 94 3.33 -14.65 -7.90
CA ILE A 94 3.46 -13.30 -8.48
C ILE A 94 2.83 -13.24 -9.88
N ILE A 95 3.03 -14.27 -10.70
CA ILE A 95 2.43 -14.36 -12.04
C ILE A 95 0.91 -14.44 -11.94
N ASN A 96 0.39 -15.34 -11.10
CA ASN A 96 -1.05 -15.48 -10.85
C ASN A 96 -1.68 -14.17 -10.35
N PHE A 97 -0.99 -13.46 -9.46
CA PHE A 97 -1.42 -12.15 -8.98
C PHE A 97 -1.48 -11.13 -10.12
N MET A 98 -0.47 -11.07 -10.98
CA MET A 98 -0.45 -10.14 -12.10
C MET A 98 -1.55 -10.42 -13.13
N ASP A 99 -1.88 -11.69 -13.33
CA ASP A 99 -2.96 -12.11 -14.23
C ASP A 99 -4.33 -11.74 -13.67
N CYS A 100 -4.54 -11.89 -12.35
CA CYS A 100 -5.83 -11.62 -11.71
C CYS A 100 -6.02 -10.14 -11.35
N CYS A 101 -5.01 -9.54 -10.72
CA CYS A 101 -5.07 -8.25 -10.02
C CYS A 101 -4.20 -7.17 -10.67
N GLY A 102 -3.55 -7.43 -11.81
CA GLY A 102 -2.64 -6.46 -12.44
C GLY A 102 -3.28 -5.10 -12.75
N ASP A 103 -4.61 -5.04 -12.91
CA ASP A 103 -5.33 -3.78 -13.15
C ASP A 103 -5.39 -2.85 -11.93
N THR A 104 -5.17 -3.40 -10.73
CA THR A 104 -5.11 -2.63 -9.47
C THR A 104 -3.81 -1.81 -9.34
N LEU A 105 -2.80 -2.12 -10.16
CA LEU A 105 -1.52 -1.42 -10.15
C LEU A 105 -1.52 -0.22 -11.11
N PRO A 106 -0.84 0.89 -10.76
CA PRO A 106 -0.51 1.97 -11.68
C PRO A 106 0.16 1.47 -12.96
N ALA A 107 -0.06 2.16 -14.09
CA ALA A 107 0.39 1.70 -15.40
C ALA A 107 1.93 1.53 -15.50
N ASN A 108 2.68 2.46 -14.91
CA ASN A 108 4.14 2.40 -14.80
C ASN A 108 4.62 1.19 -13.98
N ILE A 109 4.02 0.95 -12.81
CA ILE A 109 4.35 -0.18 -11.93
C ILE A 109 3.99 -1.51 -12.60
N ARG A 110 2.86 -1.57 -13.31
CA ARG A 110 2.45 -2.76 -14.06
C ARG A 110 3.43 -3.13 -15.17
N GLN A 111 3.90 -2.14 -15.92
CA GLN A 111 4.91 -2.35 -16.97
C GLN A 111 6.24 -2.79 -16.37
N TRP A 112 6.66 -2.14 -15.29
CA TRP A 112 7.86 -2.51 -14.53
C TRP A 112 7.79 -3.95 -13.99
N ALA A 113 6.66 -4.35 -13.41
CA ALA A 113 6.47 -5.69 -12.85
C ALA A 113 6.58 -6.77 -13.94
N ARG A 114 5.95 -6.56 -15.10
CA ARG A 114 6.05 -7.49 -16.24
C ARG A 114 7.49 -7.68 -16.71
N LYS A 115 8.28 -6.61 -16.79
CA LYS A 115 9.70 -6.70 -17.16
C LYS A 115 10.49 -7.52 -16.13
N ASN A 116 10.30 -7.24 -14.84
CA ASN A 116 11.01 -7.93 -13.75
C ASN A 116 10.62 -9.42 -13.66
N ILE A 117 9.37 -9.80 -13.98
CA ILE A 117 8.94 -11.21 -14.03
C ILE A 117 9.73 -11.98 -15.10
N VAL A 118 9.93 -11.38 -16.28
CA VAL A 118 10.74 -11.99 -17.35
C VAL A 118 12.18 -12.16 -16.88
N THR A 119 12.79 -11.13 -16.29
CA THR A 119 14.16 -11.22 -15.76
C THR A 119 14.30 -12.30 -14.70
N ALA A 120 13.34 -12.40 -13.77
CA ALA A 120 13.35 -13.40 -12.71
C ALA A 120 13.12 -14.84 -13.25
N GLY A 121 12.39 -15.00 -14.35
CA GLY A 121 12.08 -16.28 -14.98
C GLY A 121 13.10 -16.80 -16.01
N GLN A 122 14.12 -16.01 -16.40
CA GLN A 122 15.11 -16.43 -17.40
C GLN A 122 15.97 -17.59 -16.89
N GLU A 123 15.94 -18.74 -17.55
CA GLU A 123 16.87 -19.85 -17.26
C GLU A 123 18.30 -19.46 -17.69
N GLY A 124 19.26 -19.41 -16.76
CA GLY A 124 20.66 -19.04 -17.03
C GLY A 124 21.12 -17.62 -16.65
N GLY A 125 20.23 -16.75 -16.15
CA GLY A 125 20.61 -15.41 -15.64
C GLY A 125 21.37 -15.43 -14.30
N ASN A 126 22.03 -14.31 -13.95
CA ASN A 126 22.76 -14.16 -12.69
C ASN A 126 21.84 -14.41 -11.48
N ALA A 127 22.29 -15.26 -10.54
CA ALA A 127 21.49 -15.67 -9.39
C ALA A 127 21.11 -14.48 -8.48
N ASP A 128 22.03 -13.53 -8.31
CA ASP A 128 21.81 -12.33 -7.50
C ASP A 128 20.76 -11.41 -8.14
N GLU A 129 20.81 -11.25 -9.46
CA GLU A 129 19.85 -10.43 -10.21
C GLU A 129 18.43 -11.01 -10.10
N LYS A 130 18.27 -12.33 -10.22
CA LYS A 130 17.00 -13.01 -10.01
C LYS A 130 16.46 -12.82 -8.60
N ARG A 131 17.34 -12.98 -7.60
CA ARG A 131 16.98 -12.79 -6.18
C ARG A 131 16.53 -11.36 -5.92
N HIS A 132 17.23 -10.38 -6.47
CA HIS A 132 16.85 -8.98 -6.32
C HIS A 132 15.56 -8.64 -7.07
N ALA A 133 15.35 -9.18 -8.27
CA ALA A 133 14.10 -9.01 -9.02
C ALA A 133 12.90 -9.62 -8.27
N GLN A 134 13.02 -10.83 -7.72
CA GLN A 134 11.97 -11.46 -6.92
C GLN A 134 11.66 -10.66 -5.65
N ARG A 135 12.70 -10.19 -4.93
CA ARG A 135 12.52 -9.35 -3.74
C ARG A 135 11.81 -8.04 -4.07
N ALA A 136 12.23 -7.38 -5.14
CA ALA A 136 11.61 -6.13 -5.57
C ALA A 136 10.14 -6.32 -5.97
N LEU A 137 9.84 -7.36 -6.75
CA LEU A 137 8.46 -7.71 -7.11
C LEU A 137 7.60 -7.98 -5.86
N SER A 138 8.11 -8.79 -4.93
CA SER A 138 7.44 -9.07 -3.66
C SER A 138 7.09 -7.79 -2.91
N MET A 139 8.05 -6.88 -2.72
CA MET A 139 7.82 -5.61 -2.02
C MET A 139 6.80 -4.72 -2.74
N MET A 140 6.94 -4.55 -4.06
CA MET A 140 6.10 -3.64 -4.84
C MET A 140 4.64 -4.13 -4.97
N LEU A 141 4.44 -5.44 -5.06
CA LEU A 141 3.11 -6.05 -5.20
C LEU A 141 2.37 -6.15 -3.87
N GLN A 142 3.09 -6.20 -2.74
CA GLN A 142 2.49 -6.12 -1.40
C GLN A 142 1.79 -4.77 -1.17
N VAL A 143 2.30 -3.68 -1.73
CA VAL A 143 1.71 -2.34 -1.59
C VAL A 143 0.32 -2.28 -2.26
N ARG A 144 -0.67 -1.80 -1.52
CA ARG A 144 -2.02 -1.49 -2.04
C ARG A 144 -2.02 -0.08 -2.60
N TRP A 145 -1.79 0.02 -3.91
CA TRP A 145 -1.87 1.28 -4.65
C TRP A 145 -3.32 1.75 -4.72
N ARG A 146 -3.68 2.73 -3.89
CA ARG A 146 -5.02 3.31 -3.82
C ARG A 146 -5.11 4.63 -4.59
N SER A 147 -6.34 5.06 -4.87
CA SER A 147 -6.60 6.43 -5.32
C SER A 147 -6.33 7.42 -4.20
N SER A 148 -5.99 8.65 -4.56
CA SER A 148 -5.70 9.79 -3.66
C SER A 148 -6.90 10.28 -2.82
N TYR A 149 -8.05 9.61 -2.88
CA TYR A 149 -9.23 9.99 -2.12
C TYR A 149 -9.06 9.63 -0.65
N PHE A 150 -9.35 10.60 0.22
CA PHE A 150 -9.24 10.50 1.66
C PHE A 150 -10.61 10.54 2.35
N ASP A 151 -10.84 9.61 3.28
CA ASP A 151 -12.07 9.53 4.05
C ASP A 151 -12.29 10.79 4.90
N PRO A 152 -13.53 11.32 4.96
CA PRO A 152 -13.82 12.44 5.84
C PRO A 152 -13.63 12.02 7.29
N ILE A 153 -12.87 12.82 8.04
CA ILE A 153 -12.61 12.64 9.46
C ILE A 153 -13.62 13.47 10.25
N ASP A 154 -14.19 12.94 11.33
CA ASP A 154 -14.99 13.76 12.24
C ASP A 154 -14.07 14.75 12.99
N PRO A 155 -14.21 16.08 12.75
CA PRO A 155 -13.38 17.07 13.45
C PRO A 155 -13.63 17.08 14.97
N VAL A 156 -14.81 16.64 15.44
CA VAL A 156 -15.13 16.56 16.87
C VAL A 156 -14.37 15.41 17.51
N GLU A 157 -14.32 14.25 16.87
CA GLU A 157 -13.52 13.10 17.32
C GLU A 157 -12.02 13.43 17.28
N ALA A 158 -11.55 14.05 16.19
CA ALA A 158 -10.16 14.50 16.06
C ALA A 158 -9.77 15.43 17.20
N ARG A 159 -10.66 16.36 17.57
CA ARG A 159 -10.40 17.30 18.66
C ARG A 159 -10.28 16.61 20.02
N LYS A 160 -11.14 15.63 20.29
CA LYS A 160 -11.06 14.83 21.53
C LYS A 160 -9.74 14.09 21.63
N ILE A 161 -9.29 13.43 20.55
CA ILE A 161 -8.00 12.72 20.53
C ILE A 161 -6.85 13.70 20.81
N LEU A 162 -6.86 14.89 20.20
CA LEU A 162 -5.84 15.92 20.47
C LEU A 162 -5.88 16.41 21.92
N ASP A 163 -7.07 16.58 22.50
CA ASP A 163 -7.23 17.05 23.88
C ASP A 163 -6.83 15.98 24.92
N GLU A 164 -7.00 14.70 24.60
CA GLU A 164 -6.55 13.57 25.41
C GLU A 164 -5.03 13.39 25.39
N GLU A 165 -4.41 13.50 24.22
CA GLU A 165 -2.97 13.26 24.03
C GLU A 165 -2.10 14.48 24.39
N LEU A 166 -2.65 15.70 24.28
CA LEU A 166 -1.89 16.94 24.40
C LEU A 166 -2.53 17.87 25.44
N TYR A 167 -1.81 18.17 26.51
CA TYR A 167 -2.23 19.19 27.47
C TYR A 167 -1.91 20.60 26.94
N GLY A 168 -2.93 21.47 26.89
CA GLY A 168 -2.80 22.85 26.39
C GLY A 168 -2.58 22.92 24.87
N LEU A 169 -1.60 23.70 24.41
CA LEU A 169 -1.23 23.85 23.00
C LEU A 169 -2.39 24.23 22.05
N GLU A 170 -3.32 25.06 22.52
CA GLU A 170 -4.55 25.42 21.80
C GLU A 170 -4.32 25.91 20.37
N LYS A 171 -3.28 26.73 20.16
CA LYS A 171 -2.91 27.22 18.83
C LYS A 171 -2.50 26.09 17.88
N VAL A 172 -1.77 25.10 18.38
CA VAL A 172 -1.31 23.95 17.58
C VAL A 172 -2.48 23.03 17.27
N LYS A 173 -3.31 22.71 18.27
CA LYS A 173 -4.52 21.91 18.09
C LYS A 173 -5.46 22.55 17.06
N GLN A 174 -5.66 23.86 17.13
CA GLN A 174 -6.47 24.60 16.16
C GLN A 174 -5.93 24.46 14.74
N ARG A 175 -4.60 24.57 14.55
CA ARG A 175 -3.96 24.42 13.24
C ARG A 175 -4.09 23.01 12.65
N VAL A 176 -4.02 21.98 13.50
CA VAL A 176 -4.26 20.60 13.09
C VAL A 176 -5.70 20.41 12.63
N ILE A 177 -6.67 20.94 13.40
CA ILE A 177 -8.11 20.88 13.04
C ILE A 177 -8.40 21.63 11.73
N GLU A 178 -7.80 22.80 11.49
CA GLU A 178 -7.90 23.51 10.21
C GLU A 178 -7.44 22.66 9.03
N THR A 179 -6.34 21.93 9.22
CA THR A 179 -5.79 21.03 8.19
C THR A 179 -6.74 19.86 7.93
N ILE A 180 -7.34 19.28 8.98
CA ILE A 180 -8.35 18.21 8.84
C ILE A 180 -9.59 18.71 8.11
N ILE A 181 -10.07 19.92 8.42
CA ILE A 181 -11.22 20.53 7.72
C ILE A 181 -10.89 20.74 6.24
N GLN A 182 -9.66 21.15 5.90
CA GLN A 182 -9.22 21.26 4.52
C GLN A 182 -9.24 19.90 3.82
N ILE A 183 -8.70 18.85 4.45
CA ILE A 183 -8.71 17.48 3.92
C ILE A 183 -10.14 17.01 3.69
N ASN A 184 -11.06 17.22 4.63
CA ASN A 184 -12.47 16.86 4.47
C ASN A 184 -13.16 17.59 3.32
N ARG A 185 -12.68 18.78 2.95
CA ARG A 185 -13.24 19.55 1.84
C ARG A 185 -12.69 19.12 0.49
N THR A 186 -11.40 18.79 0.41
CA THR A 186 -10.74 18.42 -0.85
C THR A 186 -10.70 16.91 -1.09
N HIS A 187 -10.93 16.11 -0.05
CA HIS A 187 -10.72 14.66 -0.02
C HIS A 187 -9.32 14.24 -0.48
N THR A 188 -8.34 15.11 -0.27
CA THR A 188 -6.93 14.88 -0.64
C THR A 188 -6.05 15.44 0.47
N LEU A 189 -4.88 14.80 0.68
CA LEU A 189 -3.88 15.35 1.58
C LEU A 189 -3.32 16.67 1.04
N PRO A 190 -3.00 17.64 1.91
CA PRO A 190 -2.34 18.87 1.49
C PRO A 190 -0.95 18.55 0.91
N SER A 191 -0.54 19.30 -0.11
CA SER A 191 0.76 19.16 -0.76
C SER A 191 1.95 19.66 0.08
N TYR A 192 1.70 20.13 1.30
CA TYR A 192 2.72 20.69 2.21
C TYR A 192 2.83 19.83 3.48
N GLY A 193 4.05 19.72 4.01
CA GLY A 193 4.31 19.05 5.28
C GLY A 193 4.00 19.93 6.50
N LEU A 194 3.72 19.29 7.64
CA LEU A 194 3.60 19.97 8.93
C LEU A 194 4.97 20.02 9.62
N LEU A 195 5.54 21.23 9.78
CA LEU A 195 6.77 21.41 10.54
C LEU A 195 6.45 21.78 12.00
N LEU A 196 6.85 20.91 12.93
CA LEU A 196 6.73 21.15 14.37
C LEU A 196 8.06 21.67 14.93
N ALA A 197 8.14 22.97 15.21
CA ALA A 197 9.32 23.61 15.76
C ALA A 197 9.13 23.99 17.24
N GLY A 198 10.15 23.75 18.07
CA GLY A 198 10.15 24.13 19.48
C GLY A 198 11.26 23.44 20.28
N PRO A 199 11.45 23.78 21.56
CA PRO A 199 12.47 23.17 22.41
C PRO A 199 12.23 21.67 22.63
N ALA A 200 13.27 20.93 23.00
CA ALA A 200 13.15 19.51 23.32
C ALA A 200 12.16 19.26 24.48
N GLY A 201 11.43 18.15 24.44
CA GLY A 201 10.48 17.79 25.50
C GLY A 201 9.09 18.43 25.42
N THR A 202 8.77 19.23 24.39
CA THR A 202 7.44 19.86 24.23
C THR A 202 6.34 18.97 23.63
N GLY A 203 6.59 17.67 23.48
CA GLY A 203 5.60 16.73 22.93
C GLY A 203 5.44 16.74 21.40
N LYS A 204 6.44 17.24 20.64
CA LYS A 204 6.39 17.26 19.17
C LYS A 204 6.08 15.91 18.53
N SER A 205 6.76 14.86 18.99
CA SER A 205 6.52 13.51 18.49
C SER A 205 5.12 13.00 18.88
N GLN A 206 4.62 13.35 20.07
CA GLN A 206 3.25 13.01 20.48
C GLN A 206 2.20 13.64 19.57
N ILE A 207 2.41 14.89 19.13
CA ILE A 207 1.53 15.54 18.14
C ILE A 207 1.52 14.72 16.84
N ALA A 208 2.69 14.30 16.34
CA ALA A 208 2.78 13.50 15.12
C ALA A 208 2.03 12.16 15.23
N TYR A 209 2.16 11.47 16.37
CA TYR A 209 1.41 10.24 16.65
C TYR A 209 -0.09 10.47 16.75
N ALA A 210 -0.52 11.54 17.42
CA ALA A 210 -1.94 11.90 17.53
C ALA A 210 -2.53 12.19 16.14
N VAL A 211 -1.80 12.91 15.28
CA VAL A 211 -2.21 13.17 13.90
C VAL A 211 -2.33 11.87 13.11
N ALA A 212 -1.35 10.97 13.19
CA ALA A 212 -1.43 9.68 12.51
C ALA A 212 -2.65 8.85 12.95
N ARG A 213 -2.94 8.85 14.27
CA ARG A 213 -4.11 8.17 14.86
C ARG A 213 -5.43 8.77 14.37
N ILE A 214 -5.51 10.09 14.25
CA ILE A 214 -6.70 10.81 13.75
C ILE A 214 -6.93 10.51 12.27
N LEU A 215 -5.85 10.49 11.47
CA LEU A 215 -5.93 10.18 10.05
C LEU A 215 -6.26 8.69 9.78
N LYS A 216 -6.08 7.81 10.77
CA LYS A 216 -6.24 6.35 10.60
C LYS A 216 -5.37 5.78 9.45
N ILE A 217 -4.25 6.42 9.16
CA ILE A 217 -3.27 5.99 8.16
C ILE A 217 -2.08 5.37 8.89
N PRO A 218 -1.47 4.31 8.37
CA PRO A 218 -0.18 3.85 8.89
C PRO A 218 0.87 4.96 8.88
N SER A 219 1.70 5.02 9.91
CA SER A 219 2.80 5.97 10.02
C SER A 219 4.15 5.27 10.01
N ALA A 220 5.15 5.89 9.39
CA ALA A 220 6.53 5.47 9.44
C ALA A 220 7.40 6.60 9.99
N ILE A 221 8.36 6.27 10.86
CA ILE A 221 9.20 7.26 11.54
C ILE A 221 10.62 7.16 11.01
N PHE A 222 11.17 8.30 10.63
CA PHE A 222 12.57 8.43 10.26
C PHE A 222 13.27 9.39 11.21
N ASP A 223 14.29 8.87 11.89
CA ASP A 223 15.16 9.66 12.75
C ASP A 223 16.41 10.08 11.97
N MET A 224 16.52 11.39 11.70
CA MET A 224 17.61 11.95 10.91
C MET A 224 18.96 11.89 11.63
N SER A 225 19.01 11.76 12.96
CA SER A 225 20.29 11.53 13.66
C SER A 225 20.96 10.22 13.25
N THR A 226 20.17 9.25 12.76
CA THR A 226 20.69 7.94 12.29
C THR A 226 20.95 7.90 10.78
N VAL A 227 20.32 8.80 10.02
CA VAL A 227 20.36 8.81 8.55
C VAL A 227 21.45 9.78 8.11
N ARG A 228 22.63 9.23 7.80
CA ARG A 228 23.78 10.01 7.31
C ARG A 228 23.89 10.02 5.78
N ASP A 229 23.46 8.93 5.15
CA ASP A 229 23.64 8.73 3.72
C ASP A 229 22.28 8.80 2.99
N PRO A 230 22.19 9.48 1.83
CA PRO A 230 20.99 9.51 0.98
C PRO A 230 20.50 8.12 0.57
N GLU A 231 21.43 7.17 0.37
CA GLU A 231 21.14 5.78 0.01
C GLU A 231 20.39 5.03 1.11
N ALA A 232 20.47 5.46 2.37
CA ALA A 232 19.65 4.88 3.43
C ALA A 232 18.16 5.18 3.22
N LEU A 233 17.82 6.31 2.60
CA LEU A 233 16.45 6.69 2.27
C LEU A 233 16.00 6.12 0.91
N THR A 234 16.85 6.22 -0.11
CA THR A 234 16.55 5.88 -1.52
C THR A 234 16.97 4.48 -1.96
N GLY A 235 17.75 3.78 -1.13
CA GLY A 235 18.27 2.45 -1.45
C GLY A 235 19.56 2.50 -2.27
N THR A 236 20.12 1.32 -2.48
CA THR A 236 21.33 1.11 -3.30
C THR A 236 20.98 0.44 -4.63
N PRO A 237 21.68 0.77 -5.73
CA PRO A 237 21.45 0.16 -7.04
C PRO A 237 21.60 -1.37 -7.02
N ARG A 238 20.75 -2.09 -7.77
CA ARG A 238 20.73 -3.57 -7.81
C ARG A 238 21.98 -4.22 -8.39
N ILE A 239 22.86 -3.44 -9.02
CA ILE A 239 24.14 -3.93 -9.56
C ILE A 239 25.06 -4.48 -8.46
N TYR A 240 24.84 -4.07 -7.20
CA TYR A 240 25.64 -4.52 -6.06
C TYR A 240 25.03 -5.78 -5.43
N THR A 241 25.85 -6.78 -5.12
CA THR A 241 25.42 -8.02 -4.46
C THR A 241 24.71 -7.80 -3.11
N ASN A 242 25.09 -6.74 -2.40
CA ASN A 242 24.49 -6.36 -1.11
C ASN A 242 23.45 -5.23 -1.24
N ALA A 243 22.87 -5.05 -2.43
CA ALA A 243 21.89 -4.01 -2.68
C ALA A 243 20.66 -4.18 -1.76
N ARG A 244 20.17 -3.04 -1.26
CA ARG A 244 19.04 -2.97 -0.34
C ARG A 244 18.08 -1.86 -0.78
N PRO A 245 16.76 -2.10 -0.64
CA PRO A 245 15.77 -1.05 -0.80
C PRO A 245 15.98 0.06 0.24
N GLY A 246 15.57 1.27 -0.10
CA GLY A 246 15.60 2.39 0.83
C GLY A 246 14.56 2.25 1.93
N ARG A 247 14.80 2.92 3.06
CA ARG A 247 13.87 2.95 4.20
C ARG A 247 12.45 3.40 3.82
N ILE A 248 12.32 4.22 2.79
CA ILE A 248 11.02 4.68 2.27
C ILE A 248 10.27 3.53 1.61
N MET A 249 10.93 2.78 0.73
CA MET A 249 10.31 1.62 0.09
C MET A 249 10.06 0.48 1.08
N GLU A 250 10.92 0.33 2.08
CA GLU A 250 10.67 -0.58 3.20
C GLU A 250 9.40 -0.19 3.98
N ALA A 251 9.21 1.11 4.27
CA ALA A 251 7.99 1.59 4.91
C ALA A 251 6.73 1.31 4.08
N PHE A 252 6.79 1.50 2.76
CA PHE A 252 5.69 1.13 1.86
C PHE A 252 5.39 -0.38 1.92
N SER A 253 6.41 -1.21 1.82
CA SER A 253 6.26 -2.67 1.87
C SER A 253 5.72 -3.15 3.21
N MET A 254 6.22 -2.61 4.33
CA MET A 254 5.83 -3.02 5.69
C MET A 254 4.39 -2.63 6.03
N THR A 255 3.97 -1.43 5.63
CA THR A 255 2.60 -0.96 5.88
C THR A 255 1.59 -1.54 4.90
N GLY A 256 2.04 -1.93 3.69
CA GLY A 256 1.19 -2.44 2.62
C GLY A 256 0.21 -1.40 2.07
N SER A 257 0.40 -0.12 2.37
CA SER A 257 -0.46 1.00 1.96
C SER A 257 0.31 1.97 1.07
N SER A 258 -0.33 2.54 0.05
CA SER A 258 0.25 3.65 -0.72
C SER A 258 0.22 4.97 0.02
N ASN A 259 -0.71 5.15 0.97
CA ASN A 259 -0.87 6.37 1.74
C ASN A 259 -0.26 6.11 3.11
N ILE A 260 0.79 6.86 3.47
CA ILE A 260 1.57 6.69 4.71
C ILE A 260 1.89 8.08 5.26
N VAL A 261 1.79 8.23 6.58
CA VAL A 261 2.30 9.42 7.26
C VAL A 261 3.77 9.23 7.58
N PHE A 262 4.66 9.97 6.91
CA PHE A 262 6.07 10.01 7.27
C PHE A 262 6.32 11.03 8.37
N VAL A 263 6.81 10.55 9.51
CA VAL A 263 7.23 11.38 10.65
C VAL A 263 8.74 11.50 10.62
N ILE A 264 9.25 12.68 10.26
CA ILE A 264 10.69 12.96 10.21
C ILE A 264 11.08 13.67 11.50
N ASN A 265 11.84 12.98 12.35
CA ASN A 265 12.38 13.55 13.59
C ASN A 265 13.76 14.13 13.34
N GLU A 266 14.07 15.21 14.09
CA GLU A 266 15.39 15.85 14.10
C GLU A 266 15.85 16.31 12.72
N LEU A 267 14.95 16.90 11.92
CA LEU A 267 15.27 17.42 10.58
C LEU A 267 16.43 18.43 10.60
N ASP A 268 16.63 19.14 11.71
CA ASP A 268 17.78 20.03 11.92
C ASP A 268 19.14 19.30 11.92
N LYS A 269 19.14 17.97 12.10
CA LYS A 269 20.32 17.08 12.03
C LYS A 269 20.52 16.45 10.66
N ALA A 270 19.59 16.67 9.72
CA ALA A 270 19.75 16.16 8.35
C ALA A 270 20.83 16.95 7.58
N ASP A 271 21.07 18.21 7.93
CA ASP A 271 22.03 19.09 7.25
C ASP A 271 23.47 18.86 7.75
N HIS A 272 23.94 17.64 7.56
CA HIS A 272 25.33 17.28 7.76
C HIS A 272 25.91 16.92 6.39
N GLU A 273 26.87 17.73 5.91
CA GLU A 273 27.65 17.45 4.70
C GLU A 273 28.39 16.10 4.85
N GLY A 274 27.74 15.01 4.46
CA GLY A 274 28.35 13.70 4.27
C GLY A 274 29.16 13.69 2.97
N GLN A 275 30.17 12.81 2.89
CA GLN A 275 31.00 12.66 1.68
C GLN A 275 30.20 12.19 0.44
N ASN A 276 28.98 11.69 0.62
CA ASN A 276 28.13 11.08 -0.41
C ASN A 276 26.84 11.87 -0.72
N GLY A 277 26.73 13.14 -0.28
CA GLY A 277 25.57 14.01 -0.52
C GLY A 277 24.71 14.26 0.73
N ASN A 278 23.74 15.18 0.60
CA ASN A 278 22.90 15.63 1.72
C ASN A 278 21.56 14.86 1.74
N PRO A 279 21.21 14.15 2.84
CA PRO A 279 19.90 13.51 2.95
C PRO A 279 18.74 14.50 2.87
N ALA A 280 18.94 15.79 3.18
CA ALA A 280 17.92 16.82 3.02
C ALA A 280 17.46 17.00 1.56
N ASP A 281 18.36 16.87 0.58
CA ASP A 281 18.02 16.98 -0.85
C ASP A 281 17.10 15.82 -1.30
N THR A 282 17.34 14.64 -0.74
CA THR A 282 16.48 13.48 -0.97
C THR A 282 15.08 13.69 -0.37
N LEU A 283 15.01 14.30 0.81
CA LEU A 283 13.74 14.67 1.44
C LEU A 283 13.00 15.74 0.64
N LEU A 284 13.69 16.73 0.07
CA LEU A 284 13.08 17.74 -0.80
C LEU A 284 12.44 17.09 -2.03
N THR A 285 13.14 16.15 -2.67
CA THR A 285 12.61 15.41 -3.82
C THR A 285 11.32 14.64 -3.49
N LEU A 286 11.21 14.11 -2.27
CA LEU A 286 9.98 13.47 -1.77
C LEU A 286 8.85 14.48 -1.56
N LEU A 287 9.16 15.64 -0.98
CA LEU A 287 8.19 16.67 -0.65
C LEU A 287 7.65 17.40 -1.89
N ASP A 288 8.40 17.42 -2.99
CA ASP A 288 8.02 18.12 -4.23
C ASP A 288 6.89 17.42 -5.03
N ASN A 289 6.33 16.30 -4.55
CA ASN A 289 5.20 15.57 -5.16
C ASN A 289 5.40 15.16 -6.64
N LEU A 290 6.64 15.21 -7.16
CA LEU A 290 7.00 14.83 -8.53
C LEU A 290 7.11 13.30 -8.71
N GLY A 291 7.00 12.54 -7.63
CA GLY A 291 7.21 11.09 -7.59
C GLY A 291 8.58 10.73 -7.03
N PHE A 292 8.66 9.58 -6.38
CA PHE A 292 9.87 9.09 -5.73
C PHE A 292 10.47 7.95 -6.54
N THR A 293 11.77 7.99 -6.81
CA THR A 293 12.46 6.86 -7.44
C THR A 293 13.43 6.27 -6.43
N ASP A 294 13.17 5.03 -6.03
CA ASP A 294 14.09 4.24 -5.23
C ASP A 294 15.14 3.60 -6.15
N ASN A 295 16.42 3.73 -5.82
CA ASN A 295 17.55 3.24 -6.61
C ASN A 295 17.56 1.72 -6.72
N TYR A 296 17.03 1.03 -5.71
CA TYR A 296 16.85 -0.41 -5.75
C TYR A 296 15.64 -0.78 -6.62
N MET A 297 14.55 0.01 -6.61
CA MET A 297 13.37 -0.31 -7.42
C MET A 297 13.52 0.04 -8.89
N GLU A 298 14.27 1.11 -9.22
CA GLU A 298 14.40 1.68 -10.58
C GLU A 298 13.03 1.96 -11.22
N CYS A 299 12.05 2.30 -10.38
CA CYS A 299 10.68 2.60 -10.77
C CYS A 299 10.22 3.85 -10.03
N GLN A 300 9.62 4.78 -10.77
CA GLN A 300 9.01 5.97 -10.18
C GLN A 300 7.71 5.57 -9.46
N ILE A 301 7.71 5.72 -8.15
CA ILE A 301 6.56 5.54 -7.27
C ILE A 301 5.74 6.84 -7.28
N PRO A 302 4.43 6.78 -7.59
CA PRO A 302 3.58 7.95 -7.54
C PRO A 302 3.40 8.40 -6.08
N THR A 303 3.63 9.68 -5.80
CA THR A 303 3.48 10.29 -4.47
C THR A 303 2.27 11.24 -4.39
N GLN A 304 1.34 11.16 -5.35
CA GLN A 304 0.15 12.02 -5.41
C GLN A 304 -0.97 11.61 -4.43
N GLY A 305 -0.68 10.80 -3.41
CA GLY A 305 -1.67 10.18 -2.51
C GLY A 305 -1.21 10.11 -1.07
#